data_AF-A0A2S5B337-F1
#
_entry.id   AF-A0A2S5B337-F1
#
_cell.length_a   1.000
_cell.length_b   1.000
_cell.length_c   1.000
_cell.angle_alpha   90.00
_cell.angle_beta   90.00
_cell.angle_gamma   90.00
#
_symmetry.space_group_name_H-M   'P 1'
#
loop_
_entity.id
_entity.type
_entity.pdbx_description
1 polymer ?
#
loop_
_entity_poly.entity_id
_entity_poly.type
_entity_poly.pdbx_seq_one_letter_code
_entity_poly.pdbx_strand_id
1 'polypeptide(L)'
;MLLQGGRKAALGVALTSRAVSRSPVGSALAPRASRTYARQQQSWDDDAGSGGSGDGDERRNGPRQERTSTWRAPRDLPPHWADRKDGKGAEPPKKRKKQPRVIQHPPPSEADLQRYAEMRVRRAERLERKDLTSQLTPVKTYMGGFTQPRHFEYLTVMDPTRKAKDSYDVRIGPDRVRPDAEAYTPHTVFLAVTRYPVRWGHGRATRRECFSSFCSESELEQRFKELNYGTWKEDETKLVKLRHGHPKEPVLTPAHWHCRDESKEYLDLAVLPGSPEERSLLNRPASHLIRALESEKKRLLKAQTEDATATSISGRTIDEIDELIAEHKSRLLPPVVDYVRPGPPYTEPPLAVPFLTVTLPTRPLAATVARLCNGHPRGLPFIASIPNEDRKDGPALFRRLLRMRTDRIRELVDQLVYRLEGNIGGMMSVRLSPEDKGRGLDGEGLDKKLEAPPRGWAEYSFLDEHSSCWDGLAREQYLSSWEGMPAQVKPGPPRTEKAAWSSPHPLLGVTSTAIPGVDFPTESMSSSDPETASAALST
;
A
#
# COMPACT_ATOMS: atom_id res chain seq x y z
N MET A 1 35.63 5.55 -64.95
CA MET A 1 34.95 6.48 -64.03
C MET A 1 35.30 6.07 -62.61
N LEU A 2 35.79 7.04 -61.84
CA LEU A 2 36.35 6.92 -60.49
C LEU A 2 35.29 6.72 -59.39
N LEU A 3 35.76 6.12 -58.28
CA LEU A 3 35.37 6.25 -56.84
C LEU A 3 35.38 4.83 -56.21
N GLN A 4 36.40 4.36 -55.47
CA GLN A 4 36.95 4.80 -54.16
C GLN A 4 35.85 5.29 -53.20
N GLY A 5 35.67 4.80 -51.98
CA GLY A 5 36.39 3.84 -51.13
C GLY A 5 35.69 3.78 -49.75
N GLY A 6 36.35 3.17 -48.75
CA GLY A 6 36.01 3.40 -47.32
C GLY A 6 35.53 2.19 -46.51
N ARG A 7 36.37 1.16 -46.32
CA ARG A 7 36.24 0.24 -45.19
C ARG A 7 36.82 0.91 -43.93
N LYS A 8 35.97 1.19 -42.94
CA LYS A 8 36.42 1.61 -41.59
C LYS A 8 36.83 0.38 -40.79
N ALA A 9 38.12 0.33 -40.44
CA ALA A 9 38.66 -0.58 -39.44
C ALA A 9 38.27 -0.07 -38.04
N ALA A 10 37.58 -0.89 -37.25
CA ALA A 10 37.37 -0.66 -35.84
C ALA A 10 38.52 -1.31 -35.06
N LEU A 11 39.40 -0.47 -34.50
CA LEU A 11 40.40 -0.85 -33.51
C LEU A 11 39.68 -1.19 -32.20
N GLY A 12 39.58 -2.48 -31.89
CA GLY A 12 39.15 -2.97 -30.59
C GLY A 12 40.29 -2.83 -29.57
N VAL A 13 40.15 -1.89 -28.64
CA VAL A 13 41.01 -1.77 -27.46
C VAL A 13 40.63 -2.87 -26.47
N ALA A 14 41.51 -3.84 -26.29
CA ALA A 14 41.37 -4.90 -25.29
C ALA A 14 41.63 -4.33 -23.88
N LEU A 15 40.56 -4.12 -23.11
CA LEU A 15 40.63 -3.84 -21.68
C LEU A 15 40.80 -5.16 -20.91
N THR A 16 42.04 -5.46 -20.51
CA THR A 16 42.34 -6.52 -19.55
C THR A 16 41.89 -6.09 -18.16
N SER A 17 40.75 -6.61 -17.70
CA SER A 17 40.31 -6.47 -16.31
C SER A 17 41.03 -7.50 -15.44
N ARG A 18 41.87 -7.01 -14.52
CA ARG A 18 42.61 -7.82 -13.56
C ARG A 18 41.69 -8.06 -12.35
N ALA A 19 41.12 -9.26 -12.26
CA ALA A 19 40.28 -9.67 -11.13
C ALA A 19 41.15 -9.86 -9.88
N VAL A 20 40.95 -9.01 -8.87
CA VAL A 20 41.52 -9.19 -7.53
C VAL A 20 40.53 -10.02 -6.72
N SER A 21 40.89 -11.27 -6.45
CA SER A 21 40.15 -12.17 -5.56
C SER A 21 40.23 -11.66 -4.12
N ARG A 22 39.10 -11.24 -3.55
CA ARG A 22 38.96 -11.01 -2.10
C ARG A 22 38.18 -12.17 -1.48
N SER A 23 38.82 -12.89 -0.58
CA SER A 23 38.21 -13.95 0.24
C SER A 23 37.19 -13.36 1.23
N PRO A 24 36.01 -14.00 1.41
CA PRO A 24 35.04 -13.54 2.41
C PRO A 24 35.34 -14.16 3.78
N VAL A 25 35.64 -13.31 4.77
CA VAL A 25 35.59 -13.69 6.18
C VAL A 25 34.12 -13.60 6.62
N GLY A 26 33.51 -14.76 6.84
CA GLY A 26 32.13 -14.89 7.29
C GLY A 26 31.96 -14.46 8.75
N SER A 27 31.20 -13.39 8.97
CA SER A 27 30.64 -13.02 10.27
C SER A 27 29.14 -13.32 10.24
N ALA A 28 28.75 -14.43 10.86
CA ALA A 28 27.37 -14.87 10.99
C ALA A 28 26.73 -14.23 12.22
N LEU A 29 26.06 -13.09 12.03
CA LEU A 29 25.08 -12.56 12.97
C LEU A 29 23.75 -12.39 12.23
N ALA A 30 22.81 -13.29 12.51
CA ALA A 30 21.46 -13.25 11.96
C ALA A 30 20.70 -12.03 12.55
N PRO A 31 20.17 -11.11 11.71
CA PRO A 31 19.37 -10.00 12.22
C PRO A 31 17.96 -10.47 12.62
N ARG A 32 17.52 -10.03 13.80
CA ARG A 32 16.14 -10.16 14.28
C ARG A 32 15.17 -9.54 13.27
N ALA A 33 14.21 -10.32 12.78
CA ALA A 33 13.12 -9.85 11.93
C ALA A 33 12.26 -8.80 12.67
N SER A 34 12.21 -7.59 12.13
CA SER A 34 11.37 -6.50 12.64
C SER A 34 9.89 -6.75 12.32
N ARG A 35 9.04 -6.81 13.36
CA ARG A 35 7.57 -7.03 13.28
C ARG A 35 6.77 -5.95 12.56
N THR A 36 7.38 -4.86 12.09
CA THR A 36 6.66 -3.71 11.51
C THR A 36 6.07 -3.98 10.12
N TYR A 37 6.53 -5.00 9.39
CA TYR A 37 5.93 -5.38 8.10
C TYR A 37 4.53 -6.00 8.21
N ALA A 38 4.18 -6.61 9.35
CA ALA A 38 2.90 -7.29 9.50
C ALA A 38 1.72 -6.31 9.66
N ARG A 39 1.97 -5.08 10.13
CA ARG A 39 0.90 -4.11 10.43
C ARG A 39 0.33 -3.46 9.16
N GLN A 40 1.16 -3.19 8.14
CA GLN A 40 0.72 -2.62 6.86
C GLN A 40 -0.06 -3.61 5.98
N GLN A 41 0.07 -4.92 6.22
CA GLN A 41 -0.65 -5.96 5.46
C GLN A 41 -1.90 -6.48 6.19
N GLN A 42 -2.04 -6.26 7.50
CA GLN A 42 -3.21 -6.65 8.29
C GLN A 42 -4.23 -5.51 8.50
N SER A 43 -3.92 -4.26 8.14
CA SER A 43 -4.82 -3.11 8.36
C SER A 43 -5.83 -2.85 7.23
N TRP A 44 -6.06 -3.82 6.34
CA TRP A 44 -7.04 -3.72 5.23
C TRP A 44 -8.24 -4.65 5.45
N ASP A 45 -8.57 -4.93 6.71
CA ASP A 45 -9.97 -5.15 7.05
C ASP A 45 -10.64 -3.77 6.91
N ASP A 46 -11.59 -3.64 5.98
CA ASP A 46 -12.32 -2.41 5.61
C ASP A 46 -13.14 -1.76 6.75
N ASP A 47 -12.80 -2.00 8.02
CA ASP A 47 -13.57 -1.58 9.20
C ASP A 47 -12.95 -0.38 9.93
N ALA A 48 -12.20 0.50 9.26
CA ALA A 48 -11.80 1.80 9.84
C ALA A 48 -12.95 2.83 9.91
N GLY A 49 -14.10 2.56 9.28
CA GLY A 49 -15.24 3.47 9.21
C GLY A 49 -16.29 3.34 10.31
N SER A 50 -16.30 2.27 11.11
CA SER A 50 -17.23 2.14 12.24
C SER A 50 -16.55 2.47 13.56
N GLY A 51 -16.08 3.71 13.69
CA GLY A 51 -15.79 4.33 14.98
C GLY A 51 -17.08 4.62 15.76
N GLY A 52 -17.94 3.60 15.92
CA GLY A 52 -18.99 3.65 16.92
C GLY A 52 -18.33 3.52 18.27
N SER A 53 -18.44 4.56 19.10
CA SER A 53 -18.04 4.57 20.50
C SER A 53 -18.85 3.54 21.29
N GLY A 54 -18.53 2.27 21.12
CA GLY A 54 -19.02 1.18 21.96
C GLY A 54 -18.09 1.04 23.16
N ASP A 55 -18.47 1.64 24.29
CA ASP A 55 -18.04 1.22 25.61
C ASP A 55 -18.39 -0.27 25.76
N GLY A 56 -17.43 -1.15 25.50
CA GLY A 56 -17.68 -2.59 25.50
C GLY A 56 -16.42 -3.41 25.24
N ASP A 57 -15.82 -3.86 26.33
CA ASP A 57 -14.81 -4.94 26.40
C ASP A 57 -13.32 -4.57 26.19
N GLU A 58 -12.84 -3.55 26.93
CA GLU A 58 -11.43 -3.52 27.37
C GLU A 58 -11.21 -4.55 28.50
N ARG A 59 -11.18 -5.84 28.16
CA ARG A 59 -10.63 -6.87 29.06
C ARG A 59 -9.43 -7.56 28.41
N ARG A 60 -8.28 -7.34 29.03
CA ARG A 60 -6.94 -7.94 28.81
C ARG A 60 -6.10 -7.35 27.68
N ASN A 61 -5.47 -6.20 27.95
CA ASN A 61 -4.09 -5.95 27.53
C ASN A 61 -3.48 -4.89 28.46
N GLY A 62 -3.13 -5.29 29.68
CA GLY A 62 -2.34 -4.44 30.57
C GLY A 62 -0.92 -4.23 30.03
N PRO A 63 -0.25 -3.11 30.35
CA PRO A 63 1.10 -2.83 29.90
C PRO A 63 2.07 -3.87 30.47
N ARG A 64 2.76 -4.56 29.55
CA ARG A 64 3.81 -5.53 29.86
C ARG A 64 5.02 -4.76 30.39
N GLN A 65 5.09 -4.58 31.71
CA GLN A 65 6.30 -4.12 32.39
C GLN A 65 7.49 -4.96 31.91
N GLU A 66 8.57 -4.28 31.52
CA GLU A 66 9.85 -4.85 31.18
C GLU A 66 10.42 -5.57 32.42
N ARG A 67 10.02 -6.83 32.59
CA ARG A 67 10.72 -7.76 33.48
C ARG A 67 12.05 -8.07 32.83
N THR A 68 13.10 -7.44 33.35
CA THR A 68 14.48 -7.89 33.17
C THR A 68 14.55 -9.38 33.46
N SER A 69 14.98 -10.14 32.46
CA SER A 69 15.02 -11.59 32.48
C SER A 69 16.17 -12.09 33.34
N THR A 70 15.97 -12.16 34.66
CA THR A 70 16.66 -13.12 35.52
C THR A 70 15.75 -14.33 35.71
N TRP A 71 15.66 -15.16 34.67
CA TRP A 71 15.08 -16.50 34.79
C TRP A 71 16.02 -17.36 35.66
N ARG A 72 15.95 -17.18 36.98
CA ARG A 72 16.22 -18.28 37.91
C ARG A 72 14.95 -19.12 37.91
N ALA A 73 15.00 -20.28 37.26
CA ALA A 73 13.97 -21.29 37.44
C ALA A 73 13.83 -21.57 38.94
N PRO A 74 12.63 -21.46 39.53
CA PRO A 74 12.40 -22.04 40.84
C PRO A 74 12.53 -23.55 40.66
N ARG A 75 13.69 -24.08 41.05
CA ARG A 75 13.81 -25.48 41.41
C ARG A 75 12.86 -25.65 42.61
N ASP A 76 12.05 -26.71 42.57
CA ASP A 76 11.30 -27.25 43.72
C ASP A 76 9.80 -26.91 43.86
N LEU A 77 9.12 -26.43 42.81
CA LEU A 77 7.65 -26.55 42.77
C LEU A 77 7.24 -27.82 42.01
N PRO A 78 6.62 -28.82 42.68
CA PRO A 78 6.16 -30.02 42.01
C PRO A 78 5.12 -29.66 40.93
N PRO A 79 5.09 -30.38 39.80
CA PRO A 79 4.12 -30.13 38.75
C PRO A 79 2.69 -30.24 39.31
N HIS A 80 1.81 -29.28 39.03
CA HIS A 80 0.43 -29.24 39.55
C HIS A 80 -0.44 -30.47 39.22
N TRP A 81 0.06 -31.39 38.39
CA TRP A 81 -0.59 -32.65 38.05
C TRP A 81 -0.21 -33.82 38.97
N ALA A 82 0.80 -33.68 39.83
CA ALA A 82 1.34 -34.77 40.64
C ALA A 82 0.51 -35.10 41.91
N ASP A 83 -0.49 -34.30 42.25
CA ASP A 83 -1.29 -34.46 43.48
C ASP A 83 -2.70 -35.04 43.22
N ARG A 84 -2.77 -36.01 42.31
CA ARG A 84 -3.96 -36.84 42.09
C ARG A 84 -3.64 -38.30 42.36
N LYS A 85 -3.28 -38.59 43.61
CA LYS A 85 -3.29 -39.96 44.13
C LYS A 85 -4.46 -40.13 45.09
N ASP A 86 -5.26 -41.15 44.79
CA ASP A 86 -6.05 -41.94 45.74
C ASP A 86 -7.38 -41.39 46.28
N GLY A 87 -8.04 -40.51 45.51
CA GLY A 87 -9.48 -40.27 45.67
C GLY A 87 -10.31 -41.36 45.00
N LYS A 88 -10.51 -42.50 45.67
CA LYS A 88 -11.46 -43.55 45.26
C LYS A 88 -12.88 -42.97 45.11
N GLY A 89 -13.45 -43.07 43.91
CA GLY A 89 -14.87 -43.39 43.74
C GLY A 89 -15.93 -42.27 43.80
N ALA A 90 -15.61 -41.00 43.55
CA ALA A 90 -16.66 -40.01 43.28
C ALA A 90 -16.87 -39.87 41.77
N GLU A 91 -18.00 -40.37 41.24
CA GLU A 91 -18.42 -40.08 39.86
C GLU A 91 -18.35 -38.55 39.65
N PRO A 92 -17.72 -38.07 38.56
CA PRO A 92 -17.69 -36.64 38.28
C PRO A 92 -19.14 -36.14 38.27
N PRO A 93 -19.49 -35.12 39.09
CA PRO A 93 -20.88 -34.72 39.24
C PRO A 93 -21.44 -34.47 37.85
N LYS A 94 -22.44 -35.26 37.46
CA LYS A 94 -23.12 -35.15 36.16
C LYS A 94 -23.45 -33.67 36.00
N LYS A 95 -22.73 -32.97 35.12
CA LYS A 95 -22.92 -31.54 34.89
C LYS A 95 -24.39 -31.39 34.49
N ARG A 96 -25.24 -30.96 35.43
CA ARG A 96 -26.66 -30.69 35.16
C ARG A 96 -26.64 -29.79 33.94
N LYS A 97 -27.17 -30.27 32.81
CA LYS A 97 -27.34 -29.46 31.61
C LYS A 97 -28.14 -28.25 32.08
N LYS A 98 -27.48 -27.12 32.30
CA LYS A 98 -28.15 -25.88 32.70
C LYS A 98 -29.21 -25.68 31.63
N GLN A 99 -30.48 -25.73 32.01
CA GLN A 99 -31.55 -25.44 31.07
C GLN A 99 -31.22 -24.09 30.44
N PRO A 100 -31.21 -23.98 29.11
CA PRO A 100 -30.92 -22.71 28.46
C PRO A 100 -31.91 -21.70 29.03
N ARG A 101 -31.40 -20.71 29.77
CA ARG A 101 -32.24 -19.61 30.25
C ARG A 101 -32.80 -18.96 28.99
N VAL A 102 -34.12 -18.96 28.86
CA VAL A 102 -34.80 -18.21 27.81
C VAL A 102 -34.61 -16.74 28.16
N ILE A 103 -33.52 -16.15 27.65
CA ILE A 103 -33.29 -14.72 27.76
C ILE A 103 -34.21 -14.08 26.73
N GLN A 104 -35.30 -13.47 27.20
CA GLN A 104 -36.14 -12.62 26.35
C GLN A 104 -35.34 -11.36 26.05
N HIS A 105 -34.73 -11.31 24.86
CA HIS A 105 -34.14 -10.08 24.36
C HIS A 105 -35.27 -9.16 23.90
N PRO A 106 -35.24 -7.85 24.23
CA PRO A 106 -36.18 -6.90 23.65
C PRO A 106 -36.05 -6.93 22.12
N PRO A 107 -37.14 -6.63 21.37
CA PRO A 107 -37.05 -6.51 19.92
C PRO A 107 -35.99 -5.44 19.56
N PRO A 108 -35.19 -5.66 18.51
CA PRO A 108 -34.18 -4.70 18.08
C PRO A 108 -34.83 -3.38 17.68
N SER A 109 -34.13 -2.26 17.94
CA SER A 109 -34.59 -0.94 17.50
C SER A 109 -34.51 -0.79 15.98
N GLU A 110 -35.22 0.18 15.40
CA GLU A 110 -35.18 0.44 13.95
C GLU A 110 -33.77 0.81 13.46
N ALA A 111 -33.04 1.60 14.25
CA ALA A 111 -31.64 1.93 13.96
C ALA A 111 -30.74 0.68 13.98
N ASP A 112 -31.00 -0.27 14.90
CA ASP A 112 -30.29 -1.55 14.91
C ASP A 112 -30.64 -2.39 13.67
N LEU A 113 -31.90 -2.38 13.23
CA LEU A 113 -32.32 -3.07 12.00
C LEU A 113 -31.63 -2.51 10.75
N GLN A 114 -31.53 -1.19 10.63
CA GLN A 114 -30.78 -0.53 9.54
C GLN A 114 -29.29 -0.92 9.58
N ARG A 115 -28.67 -0.84 10.76
CA ARG A 115 -27.28 -1.28 10.96
C ARG A 115 -27.09 -2.76 10.63
N TYR A 116 -28.05 -3.63 10.98
CA TYR A 116 -28.01 -5.05 10.62
C TYR A 116 -28.14 -5.25 9.11
N ALA A 117 -28.98 -4.47 8.43
CA ALA A 117 -29.11 -4.52 6.98
C ALA A 117 -27.79 -4.12 6.30
N GLU A 118 -27.19 -2.99 6.69
CA GLU A 118 -25.87 -2.55 6.19
C GLU A 118 -24.78 -3.60 6.44
N MET A 119 -24.72 -4.17 7.65
CA MET A 119 -23.75 -5.23 7.97
C MET A 119 -23.98 -6.49 7.13
N ARG A 120 -25.24 -6.83 6.79
CA ARG A 120 -25.55 -7.95 5.89
C ARG A 120 -25.10 -7.66 4.46
N VAL A 121 -25.31 -6.44 3.95
CA VAL A 121 -24.82 -6.01 2.63
C VAL A 121 -23.29 -6.10 2.58
N ARG A 122 -22.59 -5.47 3.53
CA ARG A 122 -21.12 -5.53 3.64
C ARG A 122 -20.60 -6.96 3.73
N ARG A 123 -21.30 -7.83 4.48
CA ARG A 123 -20.94 -9.25 4.59
C ARG A 123 -21.15 -9.98 3.27
N ALA A 124 -22.22 -9.72 2.54
CA ALA A 124 -22.48 -10.32 1.23
C ALA A 124 -21.36 -9.96 0.24
N GLU A 125 -20.97 -8.69 0.18
CA GLU A 125 -19.86 -8.24 -0.65
C GLU A 125 -18.52 -8.83 -0.23
N ARG A 126 -18.26 -8.93 1.08
CA ARG A 126 -17.06 -9.59 1.59
C ARG A 126 -16.99 -11.06 1.15
N LEU A 127 -18.12 -11.76 1.11
CA LEU A 127 -18.20 -13.15 0.65
C LEU A 127 -17.98 -13.25 -0.87
N GLU A 128 -18.61 -12.37 -1.66
CA GLU A 128 -18.36 -12.31 -3.10
C GLU A 128 -16.88 -12.05 -3.40
N ARG A 129 -16.28 -11.03 -2.77
CA ARG A 129 -14.83 -10.75 -2.89
C ARG A 129 -13.98 -11.95 -2.51
N LYS A 130 -14.34 -12.70 -1.46
CA LYS A 130 -13.63 -13.92 -1.06
C LYS A 130 -13.69 -14.98 -2.16
N ASP A 131 -14.86 -15.18 -2.76
CA ASP A 131 -15.07 -16.16 -3.83
C ASP A 131 -14.30 -15.74 -5.10
N LEU A 132 -14.34 -14.46 -5.50
CA LEU A 132 -13.55 -13.92 -6.61
C LEU A 132 -12.04 -14.05 -6.35
N THR A 133 -11.59 -13.69 -5.15
CA THR A 133 -10.18 -13.83 -4.74
C THR A 133 -9.74 -15.28 -4.85
N SER A 134 -10.58 -16.22 -4.38
CA SER A 134 -10.27 -17.66 -4.45
C SER A 134 -10.19 -18.17 -5.89
N GLN A 135 -10.98 -17.61 -6.80
CA GLN A 135 -10.96 -17.99 -8.21
C GLN A 135 -9.70 -17.46 -8.91
N LEU A 136 -9.31 -16.21 -8.69
CA LEU A 136 -8.12 -15.60 -9.31
C LEU A 136 -6.80 -16.00 -8.65
N THR A 137 -6.83 -16.54 -7.44
CA THR A 137 -5.61 -17.05 -6.80
C THR A 137 -5.25 -18.40 -7.42
N PRO A 138 -4.03 -18.58 -7.96
CA PRO A 138 -3.64 -19.87 -8.51
C PRO A 138 -3.64 -20.95 -7.43
N VAL A 139 -4.09 -22.13 -7.80
CA VAL A 139 -4.14 -23.28 -6.91
C VAL A 139 -2.74 -23.60 -6.41
N LYS A 140 -2.62 -23.90 -5.12
CA LYS A 140 -1.38 -24.46 -4.60
C LYS A 140 -1.12 -25.78 -5.34
N THR A 141 0.03 -25.89 -5.99
CA THR A 141 0.46 -27.15 -6.62
C THR A 141 0.75 -28.14 -5.48
N TYR A 142 -0.07 -29.18 -5.37
CA TYR A 142 0.17 -30.29 -4.46
C TYR A 142 1.02 -31.34 -5.18
N MET A 143 1.96 -31.98 -4.48
CA MET A 143 2.63 -33.17 -5.02
C MET A 143 1.55 -34.24 -5.26
N GLY A 144 1.54 -34.83 -6.46
CA GLY A 144 0.55 -35.85 -6.82
C GLY A 144 0.51 -36.98 -5.80
N GLY A 145 -0.69 -37.37 -5.35
CA GLY A 145 -0.89 -38.43 -4.35
C GLY A 145 -1.68 -38.02 -3.10
N PHE A 146 -1.85 -36.72 -2.84
CA PHE A 146 -2.73 -36.21 -1.79
C PHE A 146 -3.80 -35.28 -2.39
N THR A 147 -5.03 -35.77 -2.56
CA THR A 147 -6.21 -34.90 -2.78
C THR A 147 -6.68 -34.39 -1.41
N GLN A 148 -7.08 -33.13 -1.25
CA GLN A 148 -8.23 -32.54 -1.93
C GLN A 148 -7.91 -31.15 -2.51
N PRO A 149 -8.10 -30.94 -3.82
CA PRO A 149 -8.18 -29.60 -4.38
C PRO A 149 -9.30 -28.84 -3.67
N ARG A 150 -8.98 -27.68 -3.07
CA ARG A 150 -10.00 -26.76 -2.51
C ARG A 150 -11.06 -26.33 -3.54
N HIS A 151 -10.83 -26.57 -4.83
CA HIS A 151 -11.77 -26.31 -5.92
C HIS A 151 -13.12 -27.00 -5.74
N PHE A 152 -13.20 -28.10 -4.99
CA PHE A 152 -14.48 -28.75 -4.70
C PHE A 152 -15.26 -28.10 -3.55
N GLU A 153 -14.73 -27.10 -2.83
CA GLU A 153 -15.57 -26.31 -1.91
C GLU A 153 -16.70 -25.59 -2.66
N TYR A 154 -16.50 -25.20 -3.93
CA TYR A 154 -17.60 -24.72 -4.77
C TYR A 154 -18.65 -25.80 -5.02
N LEU A 155 -18.26 -27.06 -5.23
CA LEU A 155 -19.24 -28.17 -5.31
C LEU A 155 -19.98 -28.37 -3.98
N THR A 156 -19.39 -28.01 -2.84
CA THR A 156 -20.12 -28.02 -1.55
C THR A 156 -21.17 -26.92 -1.42
N VAL A 157 -21.20 -25.93 -2.32
CA VAL A 157 -22.32 -24.99 -2.48
C VAL A 157 -23.45 -25.64 -3.29
N MET A 158 -23.12 -26.53 -4.22
CA MET A 158 -24.06 -27.25 -5.09
C MET A 158 -24.56 -28.57 -4.48
N ASP A 159 -24.08 -28.97 -3.30
CA ASP A 159 -24.45 -30.23 -2.65
C ASP A 159 -25.84 -30.13 -1.99
N PRO A 160 -26.88 -30.77 -2.54
CA PRO A 160 -28.24 -30.70 -2.00
C PRO A 160 -28.40 -31.44 -0.67
N THR A 161 -27.44 -32.29 -0.29
CA THR A 161 -27.51 -33.09 0.95
C THR A 161 -26.99 -32.34 2.17
N ARG A 162 -26.28 -31.22 1.96
CA ARG A 162 -25.76 -30.40 3.04
C ARG A 162 -26.93 -29.67 3.68
N LYS A 163 -27.01 -29.73 5.02
CA LYS A 163 -28.01 -28.97 5.79
C LYS A 163 -28.05 -27.53 5.27
N ALA A 164 -29.26 -27.05 4.94
CA ALA A 164 -29.53 -25.66 4.62
C ALA A 164 -28.97 -24.79 5.75
N LYS A 165 -27.71 -24.39 5.62
CA LYS A 165 -27.18 -23.30 6.42
C LYS A 165 -27.86 -22.07 5.87
N ASP A 166 -28.27 -21.17 6.76
CA ASP A 166 -28.91 -19.86 6.49
C ASP A 166 -28.31 -19.09 5.29
N SER A 167 -27.09 -19.41 4.86
CA SER A 167 -26.48 -18.84 3.67
C SER A 167 -27.23 -19.08 2.36
N TYR A 168 -28.00 -20.16 2.18
CA TYR A 168 -28.71 -20.36 0.90
C TYR A 168 -29.86 -19.37 0.76
N ASP A 169 -30.77 -19.31 1.73
CA ASP A 169 -31.92 -18.40 1.71
C ASP A 169 -31.49 -16.94 1.69
N VAL A 170 -30.39 -16.59 2.37
CA VAL A 170 -29.80 -15.24 2.32
C VAL A 170 -29.16 -14.92 0.96
N ARG A 171 -28.71 -15.92 0.20
CA ARG A 171 -28.07 -15.73 -1.12
C ARG A 171 -29.05 -15.79 -2.29
N ILE A 172 -30.05 -16.66 -2.20
CA ILE A 172 -30.91 -17.09 -3.33
C ILE A 172 -32.40 -16.96 -2.98
N GLY A 173 -32.76 -17.08 -1.71
CA GLY A 173 -34.15 -17.10 -1.25
C GLY A 173 -34.89 -15.75 -1.42
N PRO A 174 -36.20 -15.71 -1.09
CA PRO A 174 -37.01 -14.50 -1.17
C PRO A 174 -36.47 -13.37 -0.29
N ASP A 175 -35.80 -13.72 0.82
CA ASP A 175 -35.17 -12.80 1.77
C ASP A 175 -33.74 -12.40 1.38
N ARG A 176 -33.36 -12.63 0.11
CA ARG A 176 -32.04 -12.27 -0.40
C ARG A 176 -31.79 -10.77 -0.23
N VAL A 177 -30.72 -10.46 0.50
CA VAL A 177 -30.22 -9.08 0.62
C VAL A 177 -29.53 -8.70 -0.69
N ARG A 178 -30.12 -7.75 -1.42
CA ARG A 178 -29.52 -7.19 -2.63
C ARG A 178 -28.35 -6.30 -2.23
N PRO A 179 -27.18 -6.41 -2.89
CA PRO A 179 -26.10 -5.47 -2.65
C PRO A 179 -26.49 -4.08 -3.15
N ASP A 180 -25.80 -3.06 -2.66
CA ASP A 180 -26.06 -1.68 -3.05
C ASP A 180 -25.82 -1.50 -4.55
N ALA A 181 -26.68 -0.70 -5.21
CA ALA A 181 -26.53 -0.39 -6.64
C ALA A 181 -25.18 0.27 -6.94
N GLU A 182 -24.65 1.04 -5.99
CA GLU A 182 -23.31 1.65 -6.06
C GLU A 182 -22.19 0.61 -6.19
N ALA A 183 -22.36 -0.62 -5.70
CA ALA A 183 -21.34 -1.67 -5.86
C ALA A 183 -21.17 -2.11 -7.32
N TYR A 184 -22.12 -1.77 -8.20
CA TYR A 184 -22.13 -2.14 -9.61
C TYR A 184 -21.91 -0.93 -10.52
N THR A 185 -21.44 0.18 -9.97
CA THR A 185 -20.89 1.28 -10.77
C THR A 185 -19.43 1.00 -11.11
N PRO A 186 -18.88 1.63 -12.16
CA PRO A 186 -17.47 1.49 -12.49
C PRO A 186 -16.55 1.92 -11.33
N HIS A 187 -15.62 1.04 -10.96
CA HIS A 187 -14.63 1.27 -9.92
C HIS A 187 -13.23 1.22 -10.49
N THR A 188 -12.37 2.13 -10.05
CA THR A 188 -11.01 2.27 -10.55
C THR A 188 -10.02 1.74 -9.51
N VAL A 189 -9.22 0.76 -9.92
CA VAL A 189 -8.00 0.35 -9.23
C VAL A 189 -6.89 1.27 -9.68
N PHE A 190 -6.15 1.86 -8.76
CA PHE A 190 -5.02 2.72 -9.10
C PHE A 190 -3.75 2.26 -8.42
N LEU A 191 -2.64 2.41 -9.15
CA LEU A 191 -1.28 2.30 -8.66
C LEU A 191 -0.73 3.72 -8.59
N ALA A 192 -0.64 4.25 -7.37
CA ALA A 192 -0.10 5.58 -7.11
C ALA A 192 1.41 5.51 -6.85
N VAL A 193 2.11 6.58 -7.23
CA VAL A 193 3.55 6.76 -6.99
C VAL A 193 3.78 8.08 -6.27
N THR A 194 4.70 8.09 -5.30
CA THR A 194 5.15 9.34 -4.69
C THR A 194 6.19 10.03 -5.57
N ARG A 195 6.03 11.33 -5.80
CA ARG A 195 6.97 12.17 -6.54
C ARG A 195 8.33 12.24 -5.86
N TYR A 196 8.30 12.44 -4.55
CA TYR A 196 9.50 12.59 -3.74
C TYR A 196 9.88 11.26 -3.08
N PRO A 197 11.18 11.01 -2.83
CA PRO A 197 11.60 9.82 -2.13
C PRO A 197 11.26 9.91 -0.63
N VAL A 198 10.86 8.78 -0.05
CA VAL A 198 10.37 8.64 1.32
C VAL A 198 11.43 7.94 2.17
N ARG A 199 11.66 8.45 3.39
CA ARG A 199 12.65 7.94 4.34
C ARG A 199 12.00 7.09 5.44
N TRP A 200 11.98 5.77 5.28
CA TRP A 200 11.34 4.81 6.21
C TRP A 200 12.08 4.51 7.52
N GLY A 201 12.98 5.38 7.96
CA GLY A 201 13.81 5.16 9.15
C GLY A 201 15.14 4.45 8.90
N HIS A 202 15.83 4.08 9.98
CA HIS A 202 17.21 3.58 9.92
C HIS A 202 17.31 2.21 9.24
N GLY A 203 18.33 2.03 8.39
CA GLY A 203 18.60 0.77 7.69
C GLY A 203 17.73 0.49 6.46
N ARG A 204 16.76 1.35 6.13
CA ARG A 204 15.98 1.27 4.89
C ARG A 204 16.49 2.30 3.88
N ALA A 205 16.57 1.90 2.61
CA ALA A 205 16.94 2.82 1.54
C ALA A 205 15.84 3.87 1.32
N THR A 206 16.23 5.13 1.20
CA THR A 206 15.36 6.24 0.78
C THR A 206 15.01 6.07 -0.69
N ARG A 207 13.73 6.07 -1.02
CA ARG A 207 13.24 5.80 -2.39
C ARG A 207 11.85 6.37 -2.60
N ARG A 208 11.43 6.55 -3.87
CA ARG A 208 10.01 6.77 -4.18
C ARG A 208 9.20 5.55 -3.74
N GLU A 209 7.97 5.79 -3.33
CA GLU A 209 7.05 4.72 -2.95
C GLU A 209 5.99 4.52 -4.01
N CYS A 210 5.48 3.29 -4.08
CA CYS A 210 4.32 2.94 -4.88
C CYS A 210 3.34 2.18 -4.01
N PHE A 211 2.07 2.52 -4.11
CA PHE A 211 0.98 1.86 -3.39
C PHE A 211 -0.23 1.72 -4.29
N SER A 212 -1.05 0.72 -4.01
CA SER A 212 -2.24 0.42 -4.80
C SER A 212 -3.48 0.45 -3.92
N SER A 213 -4.56 1.00 -4.44
CA SER A 213 -5.87 1.06 -3.80
C SER A 213 -6.96 1.11 -4.87
N PHE A 214 -8.21 1.27 -4.46
CA PHE A 214 -9.34 1.41 -5.38
C PHE A 214 -10.35 2.41 -4.84
N CYS A 215 -11.15 3.00 -5.72
CA CYS A 215 -12.27 3.88 -5.39
C CYS A 215 -13.33 3.81 -6.49
N SER A 216 -14.48 4.46 -6.30
CA SER A 216 -15.39 4.72 -7.42
C SER A 216 -14.66 5.55 -8.48
N GLU A 217 -15.00 5.36 -9.75
CA GLU A 217 -14.43 6.16 -10.83
C GLU A 217 -14.71 7.66 -10.66
N SER A 218 -15.93 8.02 -10.24
CA SER A 218 -16.32 9.42 -9.99
C SER A 218 -15.55 10.06 -8.84
N GLU A 219 -15.08 9.26 -7.89
CA GLU A 219 -14.36 9.71 -6.70
C GLU A 219 -12.84 9.79 -6.91
N LEU A 220 -12.31 9.34 -8.06
CA LEU A 220 -10.86 9.21 -8.26
C LEU A 220 -10.12 10.55 -8.08
N GLU A 221 -10.64 11.63 -8.67
CA GLU A 221 -10.05 12.96 -8.53
C GLU A 221 -10.09 13.44 -7.07
N GLN A 222 -11.25 13.28 -6.41
CA GLN A 222 -11.40 13.61 -5.00
C GLN A 222 -10.46 12.78 -4.13
N ARG A 223 -10.26 11.49 -4.44
CA ARG A 223 -9.34 10.62 -3.69
C ARG A 223 -7.91 11.12 -3.80
N PHE A 224 -7.45 11.55 -4.99
CA PHE A 224 -6.12 12.14 -5.15
C PHE A 224 -6.02 13.55 -4.56
N LYS A 225 -7.12 14.31 -4.53
CA LYS A 225 -7.21 15.58 -3.80
C LYS A 225 -7.00 15.36 -2.30
N GLU A 226 -7.72 14.40 -1.71
CA GLU A 226 -7.58 14.02 -0.30
C GLU A 226 -6.20 13.44 0.01
N LEU A 227 -5.58 12.72 -0.93
CA LEU A 227 -4.24 12.18 -0.76
C LEU A 227 -3.15 13.27 -0.77
N ASN A 228 -3.31 14.34 -1.55
CA ASN A 228 -2.30 15.39 -1.71
C ASN A 228 -2.51 16.59 -0.79
N TYR A 229 -3.77 16.94 -0.54
CA TYR A 229 -4.13 18.19 0.14
C TYR A 229 -4.72 17.94 1.53
N GLY A 230 -5.19 16.72 1.80
CA GLY A 230 -5.99 16.44 2.99
C GLY A 230 -7.37 17.11 2.92
N THR A 231 -8.08 17.07 4.03
CA THR A 231 -9.33 17.81 4.23
C THR A 231 -9.11 18.89 5.27
N TRP A 232 -9.52 20.13 4.97
CA TRP A 232 -9.51 21.18 5.98
C TRP A 232 -10.48 20.81 7.10
N LYS A 233 -10.04 20.90 8.35
CA LYS A 233 -10.89 20.77 9.53
C LYS A 233 -10.82 22.06 10.32
N GLU A 234 -11.99 22.65 10.56
CA GLU A 234 -12.16 23.81 11.42
C GLU A 234 -11.80 23.49 12.87
N ASP A 235 -11.71 24.54 13.69
CA ASP A 235 -11.49 24.44 15.12
C ASP A 235 -12.57 23.55 15.77
N GLU A 236 -12.15 22.45 16.39
CA GLU A 236 -13.08 21.51 17.04
C GLU A 236 -12.70 21.33 18.51
N THR A 237 -13.65 21.61 19.41
CA THR A 237 -13.48 21.36 20.85
C THR A 237 -13.96 19.96 21.18
N LYS A 238 -13.02 19.03 21.42
CA LYS A 238 -13.35 17.65 21.80
C LYS A 238 -13.18 17.44 23.30
N LEU A 239 -14.12 16.75 23.92
CA LEU A 239 -13.99 16.25 25.29
C LEU A 239 -13.08 15.02 25.30
N VAL A 240 -11.79 15.23 25.59
CA VAL A 240 -10.76 14.17 25.60
C VAL A 240 -10.40 13.84 27.06
N LYS A 241 -10.25 12.54 27.35
CA LYS A 241 -9.64 12.11 28.62
C LYS A 241 -8.12 12.29 28.50
N LEU A 242 -7.55 13.35 29.06
CA LEU A 242 -6.10 13.58 29.04
C LEU A 242 -5.34 12.50 29.83
N ARG A 243 -5.96 11.95 30.88
CA ARG A 243 -5.42 10.89 31.71
C ARG A 243 -6.49 9.84 31.99
N HIS A 244 -6.09 8.56 32.01
CA HIS A 244 -6.99 7.47 32.38
C HIS A 244 -7.50 7.68 33.82
N GLY A 245 -8.81 7.55 34.03
CA GLY A 245 -9.45 7.76 35.35
C GLY A 245 -9.87 9.21 35.66
N HIS A 246 -9.45 10.20 34.86
CA HIS A 246 -9.87 11.59 35.02
C HIS A 246 -11.14 11.89 34.21
N PRO A 247 -11.94 12.91 34.61
CA PRO A 247 -13.04 13.40 33.79
C PRO A 247 -12.53 13.87 32.42
N LYS A 248 -13.43 13.87 31.41
CA LYS A 248 -13.10 14.41 30.08
C LYS A 248 -12.97 15.92 30.18
N GLU A 249 -11.88 16.47 29.67
CA GLU A 249 -11.63 17.92 29.61
C GLU A 249 -11.82 18.41 28.16
N PRO A 250 -12.36 19.62 27.94
CA PRO A 250 -12.49 20.19 26.60
C PRO A 250 -11.11 20.59 26.08
N VAL A 251 -10.67 19.94 25.00
CA VAL A 251 -9.43 20.25 24.29
C VAL A 251 -9.78 20.88 22.95
N LEU A 252 -9.44 22.17 22.79
CA LEU A 252 -9.54 22.86 21.51
C LEU A 252 -8.44 22.32 20.58
N THR A 253 -8.84 21.65 19.51
CA THR A 253 -7.92 21.29 18.44
C THR A 253 -7.97 22.42 17.40
N PRO A 254 -6.86 23.14 17.17
CA PRO A 254 -6.87 24.24 16.22
C PRO A 254 -7.13 23.72 14.80
N ALA A 255 -7.62 24.61 13.94
CA ALA A 255 -7.93 24.35 12.56
C ALA A 255 -6.66 23.88 11.87
N HIS A 256 -6.76 22.73 11.20
CA HIS A 256 -5.62 22.10 10.56
C HIS A 256 -6.08 21.31 9.36
N TRP A 257 -5.15 21.16 8.42
CA TRP A 257 -5.30 20.20 7.35
C TRP A 257 -5.20 18.79 7.90
N HIS A 258 -6.29 18.05 7.78
CA HIS A 258 -6.37 16.65 8.12
C HIS A 258 -6.01 15.80 6.90
N CYS A 259 -4.73 15.43 6.82
CA CYS A 259 -4.29 14.43 5.85
C CYS A 259 -4.84 13.06 6.24
N ARG A 260 -5.22 12.25 5.25
CA ARG A 260 -5.48 10.82 5.49
C ARG A 260 -4.23 10.16 6.07
N ASP A 261 -4.43 9.16 6.92
CA ASP A 261 -3.33 8.42 7.55
C ASP A 261 -2.31 7.88 6.52
N GLU A 262 -2.80 7.40 5.37
CA GLU A 262 -1.98 6.95 4.23
C GLU A 262 -1.05 8.06 3.75
N SER A 263 -1.57 9.26 3.52
CA SER A 263 -0.82 10.41 3.02
C SER A 263 0.10 11.02 4.06
N LYS A 264 -0.37 11.09 5.30
CA LYS A 264 0.37 11.69 6.40
C LYS A 264 1.70 10.99 6.60
N GLU A 265 1.72 9.65 6.54
CA GLU A 265 2.96 8.87 6.64
C GLU A 265 3.95 9.21 5.51
N TYR A 266 3.48 9.29 4.26
CA TYR A 266 4.36 9.62 3.13
C TYR A 266 4.90 11.04 3.20
N LEU A 267 4.08 11.97 3.64
CA LEU A 267 4.34 13.40 3.75
C LEU A 267 5.34 13.71 4.87
N ASP A 268 5.15 13.11 6.06
CA ASP A 268 6.06 13.27 7.19
C ASP A 268 7.45 12.71 6.84
N LEU A 269 7.50 11.66 6.02
CA LEU A 269 8.73 10.98 5.65
C LEU A 269 9.30 11.40 4.28
N ALA A 270 8.62 12.29 3.53
CA ALA A 270 9.08 12.76 2.24
C ALA A 270 10.36 13.59 2.37
N VAL A 271 11.30 13.33 1.46
CA VAL A 271 12.50 14.15 1.29
C VAL A 271 12.22 15.16 0.19
N LEU A 272 11.88 16.38 0.61
CA LEU A 272 11.48 17.46 -0.27
C LEU A 272 12.70 18.21 -0.83
N PRO A 273 12.56 18.84 -2.01
CA PRO A 273 13.62 19.67 -2.56
C PRO A 273 14.03 20.80 -1.60
N GLY A 274 15.33 21.01 -1.44
CA GLY A 274 15.91 21.99 -0.53
C GLY A 274 15.90 21.59 0.94
N SER A 275 15.32 20.44 1.30
CA SER A 275 15.21 20.03 2.70
C SER A 275 16.56 19.61 3.30
N PRO A 276 16.74 19.72 4.64
CA PRO A 276 17.93 19.21 5.31
C PRO A 276 18.17 17.72 5.03
N GLU A 277 17.09 16.95 4.85
CA GLU A 277 17.16 15.53 4.53
C GLU A 277 17.70 15.30 3.11
N GLU A 278 17.29 16.10 2.12
CA GLU A 278 17.81 16.01 0.75
C GLU A 278 19.31 16.33 0.75
N ARG A 279 19.71 17.44 1.38
CA ARG A 279 21.12 17.81 1.50
C ARG A 279 21.92 16.74 2.24
N SER A 280 21.35 16.14 3.29
CA SER A 280 21.98 15.03 4.01
C SER A 280 22.20 13.81 3.11
N LEU A 281 21.26 13.50 2.22
CA LEU A 281 21.40 12.42 1.24
C LEU A 281 22.47 12.73 0.19
N LEU A 282 22.50 13.95 -0.35
CA LEU A 282 23.51 14.39 -1.32
C LEU A 282 24.92 14.40 -0.70
N ASN A 283 25.03 14.83 0.56
CA ASN A 283 26.29 14.88 1.30
C ASN A 283 26.76 13.51 1.80
N ARG A 284 25.90 12.47 1.77
CA ARG A 284 26.19 11.16 2.37
C ARG A 284 27.43 10.47 1.78
N PRO A 285 27.62 10.37 0.46
CA PRO A 285 28.81 9.74 -0.12
C PRO A 285 30.11 10.44 0.30
N ALA A 286 30.14 11.77 0.22
CA ALA A 286 31.29 12.58 0.63
C ALA A 286 31.56 12.43 2.14
N SER A 287 30.51 12.48 2.97
CA SER A 287 30.62 12.31 4.42
C SER A 287 31.17 10.94 4.82
N HIS A 288 30.77 9.87 4.13
CA HIS A 288 31.31 8.52 4.36
C HIS A 288 32.80 8.44 4.00
N LEU A 289 33.19 9.04 2.88
CA LEU A 289 34.59 9.08 2.47
C LEU A 289 35.46 9.87 3.44
N ILE A 290 35.00 11.07 3.85
CA ILE A 290 35.71 11.90 4.83
C ILE A 290 35.93 11.12 6.14
N ARG A 291 34.89 10.44 6.65
CA ARG A 291 35.03 9.60 7.86
C ARG A 291 36.02 8.45 7.68
N ALA A 292 36.08 7.86 6.48
CA ALA A 292 37.04 6.81 6.16
C ALA A 292 38.47 7.34 6.15
N LEU A 293 38.70 8.49 5.50
CA LEU A 293 39.99 9.19 5.44
C LEU A 293 40.43 9.66 6.83
N GLU A 294 39.54 10.22 7.64
CA GLU A 294 39.84 10.60 9.04
C GLU A 294 40.21 9.39 9.90
N SER A 295 39.56 8.24 9.66
CA SER A 295 39.91 7.00 10.34
C SER A 295 41.27 6.46 9.87
N GLU A 296 41.58 6.58 8.58
CA GLU A 296 42.88 6.23 8.00
C GLU A 296 44.00 7.13 8.57
N LYS A 297 43.80 8.44 8.59
CA LYS A 297 44.71 9.42 9.20
C LYS A 297 44.97 9.09 10.68
N LYS A 298 43.93 8.79 11.47
CA LYS A 298 44.09 8.40 12.88
C LYS A 298 44.94 7.13 13.05
N ARG A 299 44.77 6.14 12.16
CA ARG A 299 45.59 4.92 12.18
C ARG A 299 47.04 5.20 11.79
N LEU A 300 47.25 6.04 10.79
CA LEU A 300 48.58 6.44 10.31
C LEU A 300 49.33 7.22 11.40
N LEU A 301 48.69 8.20 12.03
CA LEU A 301 49.25 8.94 13.16
C LEU A 301 49.67 8.01 14.30
N LYS A 302 48.84 7.01 14.62
CA LYS A 302 49.20 6.01 15.63
C LYS A 302 50.41 5.17 15.18
N ALA A 303 50.45 4.71 13.93
CA ALA A 303 51.59 3.97 13.41
C ALA A 303 52.88 4.81 13.38
N GLN A 304 52.79 6.11 13.09
CA GLN A 304 53.95 7.01 13.12
C GLN A 304 54.55 7.20 14.51
N THR A 305 53.76 7.02 15.58
CA THR A 305 54.31 7.00 16.94
C THR A 305 55.17 5.77 17.21
N GLU A 306 54.97 4.69 16.45
CA GLU A 306 55.71 3.43 16.58
C GLU A 306 56.87 3.36 15.55
N ASP A 307 56.64 3.83 14.33
CA ASP A 307 57.61 3.88 13.23
C ASP A 307 57.38 5.13 12.38
N ALA A 308 58.35 6.06 12.40
CA ALA A 308 58.27 7.33 11.67
C ALA A 308 58.11 7.17 10.15
N THR A 309 58.46 6.00 9.58
CA THR A 309 58.35 5.70 8.15
C THR A 309 57.04 5.00 7.77
N ALA A 310 56.14 4.78 8.74
CA ALA A 310 54.86 4.14 8.49
C ALA A 310 54.02 4.92 7.46
N THR A 311 53.59 4.22 6.41
CA THR A 311 52.69 4.73 5.37
C THR A 311 51.28 4.16 5.56
N SER A 312 50.28 4.82 4.97
CA SER A 312 48.91 4.30 5.03
C SER A 312 48.78 2.96 4.27
N ILE A 313 47.69 2.22 4.52
CA ILE A 313 47.39 0.99 3.76
C ILE A 313 47.28 1.26 2.26
N SER A 314 46.89 2.48 1.88
CA SER A 314 46.80 2.92 0.49
C SER A 314 48.09 3.57 -0.04
N GLY A 315 49.17 3.59 0.75
CA GLY A 315 50.46 4.20 0.40
C GLY A 315 50.47 5.73 0.47
N ARG A 316 49.46 6.34 1.09
CA ARG A 316 49.31 7.80 1.15
C ARG A 316 50.03 8.41 2.34
N THR A 317 50.50 9.64 2.18
CA THR A 317 51.06 10.46 3.26
C THR A 317 49.93 11.14 4.07
N ILE A 318 50.26 11.69 5.24
CA ILE A 318 49.27 12.43 6.06
C ILE A 318 48.78 13.68 5.32
N ASP A 319 49.69 14.40 4.66
CA ASP A 319 49.39 15.62 3.92
C ASP A 319 48.44 15.35 2.75
N GLU A 320 48.66 14.27 2.00
CA GLU A 320 47.74 13.83 0.94
C GLU A 320 46.34 13.48 1.48
N ILE A 321 46.26 12.83 2.66
CA ILE A 321 44.97 12.52 3.28
C ILE A 321 44.26 13.82 3.70
N ASP A 322 45.00 14.81 4.21
CA ASP A 322 44.44 16.11 4.59
C ASP A 322 43.96 16.93 3.40
N GLU A 323 44.70 16.93 2.29
CA GLU A 323 44.27 17.53 1.03
C GLU A 323 42.98 16.89 0.52
N LEU A 324 42.88 15.56 0.52
CA LEU A 324 41.66 14.85 0.13
C LEU A 324 40.48 15.16 1.08
N ILE A 325 40.74 15.24 2.39
CA ILE A 325 39.70 15.63 3.36
C ILE A 325 39.22 17.06 3.08
N ALA A 326 40.14 18.00 2.82
CA ALA A 326 39.82 19.38 2.51
C ALA A 326 39.02 19.50 1.19
N GLU A 327 39.44 18.78 0.15
CA GLU A 327 38.75 18.69 -1.14
C GLU A 327 37.33 18.15 -0.98
N HIS A 328 37.15 17.06 -0.22
CA HIS A 328 35.82 16.49 -0.03
C HIS A 328 34.94 17.33 0.90
N LYS A 329 35.53 18.06 1.87
CA LYS A 329 34.81 19.01 2.72
C LYS A 329 34.30 20.22 1.93
N SER A 330 35.07 20.72 0.96
CA SER A 330 34.62 21.84 0.11
C SER A 330 33.46 21.45 -0.82
N ARG A 331 33.31 20.16 -1.14
CA ARG A 331 32.16 19.61 -1.89
C ARG A 331 30.90 19.41 -1.05
N LEU A 332 30.98 19.47 0.28
CA LEU A 332 29.80 19.33 1.13
C LEU A 332 28.90 20.55 1.01
N LEU A 333 27.62 20.33 0.75
CA LEU A 333 26.63 21.40 0.79
C LEU A 333 26.49 21.93 2.22
N PRO A 334 26.38 23.25 2.41
CA PRO A 334 26.21 23.85 3.73
C PRO A 334 24.90 23.38 4.39
N PRO A 335 24.80 23.39 5.73
CA PRO A 335 23.56 23.08 6.43
C PRO A 335 22.45 24.06 6.02
N VAL A 336 21.21 23.57 5.97
CA VAL A 336 20.04 24.44 5.76
C VAL A 336 19.62 24.99 7.11
N VAL A 337 19.65 26.31 7.29
CA VAL A 337 19.30 26.95 8.57
C VAL A 337 17.83 27.38 8.60
N ASP A 338 17.25 27.68 7.43
CA ASP A 338 15.93 28.31 7.33
C ASP A 338 14.91 27.48 6.54
N TYR A 339 15.05 26.14 6.55
CA TYR A 339 14.09 25.29 5.85
C TYR A 339 12.79 25.19 6.64
N VAL A 340 11.75 25.82 6.11
CA VAL A 340 10.37 25.58 6.53
C VAL A 340 9.77 24.53 5.62
N ARG A 341 9.38 23.38 6.19
CA ARG A 341 8.66 22.36 5.45
C ARG A 341 7.34 22.97 4.94
N PRO A 342 7.01 22.84 3.64
CA PRO A 342 5.73 23.32 3.14
C PRO A 342 4.59 22.67 3.93
N GLY A 343 3.66 23.50 4.38
CA GLY A 343 2.42 23.00 4.99
C GLY A 343 1.52 22.40 3.92
N PRO A 344 0.60 21.49 4.28
CA PRO A 344 -0.55 21.19 3.45
C PRO A 344 -1.36 22.48 3.16
N PRO A 345 -2.02 22.57 2.01
CA PRO A 345 -2.06 21.59 0.93
C PRO A 345 -0.72 21.60 0.16
N TYR A 346 -0.14 20.42 -0.12
CA TYR A 346 1.11 20.34 -0.89
C TYR A 346 0.80 20.64 -2.35
N THR A 347 0.69 21.92 -2.70
CA THR A 347 0.32 22.35 -4.06
C THR A 347 1.53 22.69 -4.89
N GLU A 348 1.54 22.06 -6.06
CA GLU A 348 2.36 22.32 -7.24
C GLU A 348 3.88 22.11 -7.02
N PRO A 349 4.38 20.89 -7.25
CA PRO A 349 3.68 19.72 -7.81
C PRO A 349 3.10 18.72 -6.77
N PRO A 350 2.09 17.88 -7.13
CA PRO A 350 1.45 16.94 -6.21
C PRO A 350 2.40 15.84 -5.70
N LEU A 351 2.21 15.43 -4.45
CA LEU A 351 3.01 14.42 -3.76
C LEU A 351 2.77 13.01 -4.32
N ALA A 352 1.51 12.60 -4.47
CA ALA A 352 1.10 11.29 -4.98
C ALA A 352 0.37 11.47 -6.31
N VAL A 353 0.78 10.71 -7.32
CA VAL A 353 0.21 10.74 -8.68
C VAL A 353 -0.31 9.36 -9.10
N PRO A 354 -1.39 9.28 -9.90
CA PRO A 354 -1.91 8.02 -10.42
C PRO A 354 -1.03 7.52 -11.57
N PHE A 355 -0.05 6.65 -11.28
CA PHE A 355 0.86 6.12 -12.31
C PHE A 355 0.13 5.24 -13.33
N LEU A 356 -0.71 4.34 -12.84
CA LEU A 356 -1.55 3.44 -13.65
C LEU A 356 -2.93 3.36 -12.99
N THR A 357 -3.97 3.42 -13.81
CA THR A 357 -5.36 3.21 -13.39
C THR A 357 -5.99 2.11 -14.24
N VAL A 358 -6.82 1.27 -13.62
CA VAL A 358 -7.60 0.23 -14.28
C VAL A 358 -9.04 0.32 -13.78
N THR A 359 -9.95 0.75 -14.66
CA THR A 359 -11.37 0.84 -14.37
C THR A 359 -12.06 -0.48 -14.72
N LEU A 360 -12.83 -1.01 -13.78
CA LEU A 360 -13.55 -2.27 -13.86
C LEU A 360 -15.05 -2.01 -13.65
N PRO A 361 -15.95 -2.84 -14.21
CA PRO A 361 -17.38 -2.53 -14.23
C PRO A 361 -18.04 -2.57 -12.85
N THR A 362 -17.46 -3.26 -11.87
CA THR A 362 -18.06 -3.42 -10.54
C THR A 362 -17.02 -3.30 -9.41
N ARG A 363 -17.47 -2.86 -8.23
CA ARG A 363 -16.70 -2.75 -6.99
C ARG A 363 -16.07 -4.07 -6.55
N PRO A 364 -16.78 -5.22 -6.54
CA PRO A 364 -16.18 -6.49 -6.14
C PRO A 364 -14.98 -6.91 -7.01
N LEU A 365 -15.04 -6.65 -8.32
CA LEU A 365 -13.93 -6.93 -9.23
C LEU A 365 -12.73 -6.02 -8.93
N ALA A 366 -12.96 -4.70 -8.83
CA ALA A 366 -11.92 -3.72 -8.50
C ALA A 366 -11.24 -4.02 -7.16
N ALA A 367 -12.03 -4.25 -6.11
CA ALA A 367 -11.51 -4.58 -4.79
C ALA A 367 -10.68 -5.89 -4.81
N THR A 368 -11.09 -6.88 -5.61
CA THR A 368 -10.36 -8.15 -5.74
C THR A 368 -9.01 -7.95 -6.42
N VAL A 369 -8.96 -7.17 -7.51
CA VAL A 369 -7.69 -6.85 -8.20
C VAL A 369 -6.77 -6.02 -7.31
N ALA A 370 -7.29 -4.97 -6.66
CA ALA A 370 -6.53 -4.12 -5.74
C ALA A 370 -5.93 -4.91 -4.56
N ARG A 371 -6.66 -5.92 -4.05
CA ARG A 371 -6.17 -6.82 -3.01
C ARG A 371 -5.05 -7.72 -3.52
N LEU A 372 -5.25 -8.37 -4.66
CA LEU A 372 -4.32 -9.37 -5.21
C LEU A 372 -3.06 -8.77 -5.84
N CYS A 373 -3.06 -7.47 -6.16
CA CYS A 373 -1.92 -6.79 -6.76
C CYS A 373 -0.84 -6.37 -5.76
N ASN A 374 -1.01 -6.61 -4.46
CA ASN A 374 -0.04 -6.25 -3.41
C ASN A 374 1.09 -7.28 -3.21
N GLY A 375 1.03 -8.42 -3.88
CA GLY A 375 2.05 -9.45 -3.79
C GLY A 375 2.04 -10.42 -4.96
N HIS A 376 2.99 -11.34 -4.93
CA HIS A 376 3.06 -12.44 -5.89
C HIS A 376 1.80 -13.34 -5.79
N PRO A 377 1.49 -14.14 -6.83
CA PRO A 377 0.30 -14.98 -6.85
C PRO A 377 0.11 -15.92 -5.64
N ARG A 378 1.19 -16.26 -4.93
CA ARG A 378 1.16 -17.10 -3.71
C ARG A 378 1.16 -16.31 -2.39
N GLY A 379 0.94 -14.99 -2.45
CA GLY A 379 0.93 -14.10 -1.29
C GLY A 379 2.31 -13.70 -0.76
N LEU A 380 3.41 -14.07 -1.44
CA LEU A 380 4.75 -13.59 -1.08
C LEU A 380 4.81 -12.07 -1.36
N PRO A 381 5.14 -11.22 -0.37
CA PRO A 381 5.28 -9.79 -0.61
C PRO A 381 6.38 -9.51 -1.63
N PHE A 382 6.17 -8.54 -2.52
CA PHE A 382 7.16 -8.22 -3.56
C PHE A 382 8.54 -7.91 -2.99
N ILE A 383 8.60 -7.11 -1.91
CA ILE A 383 9.87 -6.76 -1.27
C ILE A 383 10.64 -7.98 -0.76
N ALA A 384 9.95 -9.03 -0.33
CA ALA A 384 10.57 -10.26 0.15
C ALA A 384 11.24 -11.05 -0.98
N SER A 385 10.77 -10.90 -2.23
CA SER A 385 11.33 -11.55 -3.41
C SER A 385 12.56 -10.85 -4.00
N ILE A 386 12.84 -9.60 -3.59
CA ILE A 386 13.98 -8.83 -4.09
C ILE A 386 15.25 -9.20 -3.30
N PRO A 387 16.41 -9.46 -3.94
CA PRO A 387 17.67 -9.71 -3.25
C PRO A 387 18.08 -8.57 -2.31
N ASN A 388 18.82 -8.89 -1.24
CA ASN A 388 19.24 -7.90 -0.25
C ASN A 388 20.18 -6.82 -0.81
N GLU A 389 20.93 -7.12 -1.88
CA GLU A 389 21.82 -6.17 -2.55
C GLU A 389 21.02 -5.05 -3.20
N ASP A 390 20.02 -5.41 -4.01
CA ASP A 390 19.10 -4.48 -4.65
C ASP A 390 18.29 -3.66 -3.63
N ARG A 391 17.99 -4.22 -2.45
CA ARG A 391 17.26 -3.48 -1.40
C ARG A 391 18.05 -2.31 -0.83
N LYS A 392 19.38 -2.28 -1.01
CA LYS A 392 20.24 -1.19 -0.56
C LYS A 392 20.17 0.02 -1.50
N ASP A 393 19.89 -0.21 -2.78
CA ASP A 393 19.76 0.85 -3.78
C ASP A 393 18.29 1.28 -3.91
N GLY A 394 17.97 2.44 -3.34
CA GLY A 394 16.60 2.96 -3.27
C GLY A 394 15.93 3.07 -4.65
N PRO A 395 16.54 3.77 -5.62
CA PRO A 395 16.05 3.86 -7.00
C PRO A 395 15.82 2.51 -7.68
N ALA A 396 16.78 1.58 -7.64
CA ALA A 396 16.61 0.25 -8.24
C ALA A 396 15.48 -0.55 -7.57
N LEU A 397 15.42 -0.52 -6.23
CA LEU A 397 14.34 -1.14 -5.45
C LEU A 397 12.96 -0.60 -5.88
N PHE A 398 12.83 0.72 -6.01
CA PHE A 398 11.58 1.36 -6.45
C PHE A 398 11.17 0.91 -7.85
N ARG A 399 12.08 1.00 -8.84
CA ARG A 399 11.80 0.57 -10.23
C ARG A 399 11.31 -0.87 -10.30
N ARG A 400 11.95 -1.76 -9.52
CA ARG A 400 11.61 -3.18 -9.48
C ARG A 400 10.27 -3.44 -8.79
N LEU A 401 9.98 -2.75 -7.70
CA LEU A 401 8.67 -2.83 -7.02
C LEU A 401 7.54 -2.32 -7.91
N LEU A 402 7.75 -1.18 -8.58
CA LEU A 402 6.78 -0.60 -9.50
C LEU A 402 6.49 -1.59 -10.64
N ARG A 403 7.54 -2.12 -11.28
CA ARG A 403 7.42 -3.10 -12.36
C ARG A 403 6.66 -4.36 -11.92
N MET A 404 7.04 -4.96 -10.80
CA MET A 404 6.35 -6.16 -10.30
C MET A 404 4.87 -5.90 -9.99
N ARG A 405 4.51 -4.72 -9.47
CA ARG A 405 3.11 -4.35 -9.24
C ARG A 405 2.36 -4.16 -10.56
N THR A 406 2.93 -3.41 -11.51
CA THR A 406 2.32 -3.18 -12.83
C THR A 406 2.13 -4.49 -13.59
N ASP A 407 3.15 -5.36 -13.63
CA ASP A 407 3.09 -6.68 -14.25
C ASP A 407 2.02 -7.55 -13.57
N ARG A 408 1.91 -7.48 -12.24
CA ARG A 408 0.88 -8.23 -11.50
C ARG A 408 -0.53 -7.73 -11.78
N ILE A 409 -0.74 -6.41 -11.87
CA ILE A 409 -2.05 -5.85 -12.24
C ILE A 409 -2.41 -6.32 -13.65
N ARG A 410 -1.47 -6.23 -14.59
CA ARG A 410 -1.66 -6.72 -15.98
C ARG A 410 -2.09 -8.19 -16.02
N GLU A 411 -1.35 -9.06 -15.34
CA GLU A 411 -1.63 -10.50 -15.26
C GLU A 411 -3.02 -10.77 -14.65
N LEU A 412 -3.39 -10.04 -13.59
CA LEU A 412 -4.70 -10.18 -12.94
C LEU A 412 -5.84 -9.74 -13.85
N VAL A 413 -5.67 -8.65 -14.60
CA VAL A 413 -6.66 -8.14 -15.55
C VAL A 413 -6.84 -9.14 -16.70
N ASP A 414 -5.74 -9.67 -17.26
CA ASP A 414 -5.77 -10.69 -18.30
C ASP A 414 -6.51 -11.96 -17.83
N GLN A 415 -6.16 -12.48 -16.64
CA GLN A 415 -6.84 -13.64 -16.03
C GLN A 415 -8.32 -13.37 -15.75
N LEU A 416 -8.65 -12.15 -15.31
CA LEU A 416 -10.02 -11.73 -15.05
C LEU A 416 -10.84 -11.72 -16.34
N VAL A 417 -10.36 -11.04 -17.38
CA VAL A 417 -11.03 -10.97 -18.69
C VAL A 417 -11.20 -12.36 -19.28
N TYR A 418 -10.12 -13.16 -19.29
CA TYR A 418 -10.16 -14.52 -19.79
C TYR A 418 -11.27 -15.36 -19.14
N ARG A 419 -11.50 -15.21 -17.82
CA ARG A 419 -12.59 -15.90 -17.12
C ARG A 419 -13.96 -15.24 -17.33
N LEU A 420 -14.05 -13.91 -17.43
CA LEU A 420 -15.33 -13.25 -17.71
C LEU A 420 -15.90 -13.68 -19.06
N GLU A 421 -15.04 -13.90 -20.05
CA GLU A 421 -15.41 -14.47 -21.36
C GLU A 421 -15.95 -15.91 -21.30
N GLY A 422 -15.86 -16.58 -20.15
CA GLY A 422 -16.35 -17.95 -19.96
C GLY A 422 -15.28 -19.03 -20.07
N ASN A 423 -14.02 -18.68 -20.28
CA ASN A 423 -12.96 -19.69 -20.32
C ASN A 423 -12.77 -20.33 -18.93
N ILE A 424 -12.43 -21.63 -18.89
CA ILE A 424 -12.28 -22.43 -17.66
C ILE A 424 -13.56 -22.40 -16.78
N GLY A 425 -14.74 -22.45 -17.42
CA GLY A 425 -16.03 -22.43 -16.71
C GLY A 425 -16.47 -21.04 -16.23
N GLY A 426 -15.68 -20.01 -16.53
CA GLY A 426 -16.02 -18.63 -16.25
C GLY A 426 -15.73 -18.16 -14.82
N MET A 427 -16.16 -16.94 -14.50
CA MET A 427 -16.19 -16.43 -13.12
C MET A 427 -17.51 -16.78 -12.44
N MET A 428 -17.47 -17.68 -11.47
CA MET A 428 -18.64 -18.11 -10.70
C MET A 428 -19.03 -17.05 -9.67
N SER A 429 -20.33 -16.96 -9.38
CA SER A 429 -20.94 -16.00 -8.46
C SER A 429 -20.74 -14.52 -8.81
N VAL A 430 -20.16 -14.19 -9.97
CA VAL A 430 -20.04 -12.80 -10.43
C VAL A 430 -21.42 -12.24 -10.73
N ARG A 431 -21.66 -11.04 -10.24
CA ARG A 431 -22.83 -10.22 -10.53
C ARG A 431 -22.39 -8.98 -11.31
N LEU A 432 -23.18 -8.59 -12.30
CA LEU A 432 -22.97 -7.36 -13.08
C LEU A 432 -24.04 -6.31 -12.75
N SER A 433 -25.19 -6.75 -12.24
CA SER A 433 -26.26 -5.91 -11.69
C SER A 433 -26.64 -6.32 -10.25
N PRO A 434 -27.29 -5.43 -9.48
CA PRO A 434 -27.88 -5.78 -8.18
C PRO A 434 -28.92 -6.91 -8.26
N GLU A 435 -29.62 -7.01 -9.38
CA GLU A 435 -30.68 -7.97 -9.62
C GLU A 435 -30.14 -9.38 -9.91
N ASP A 436 -29.00 -9.47 -10.61
CA ASP A 436 -28.35 -10.74 -11.00
C ASP A 436 -28.17 -11.65 -9.79
N LYS A 437 -28.57 -12.92 -9.87
CA LYS A 437 -28.33 -13.86 -8.75
C LYS A 437 -26.84 -14.12 -8.58
N GLY A 438 -26.13 -14.13 -9.70
CA GLY A 438 -24.71 -14.39 -9.83
C GLY A 438 -24.50 -15.60 -10.72
N ARG A 439 -23.50 -15.53 -11.60
CA ARG A 439 -23.24 -16.56 -12.60
C ARG A 439 -23.02 -17.95 -11.97
N GLY A 440 -23.72 -18.96 -12.47
CA GLY A 440 -23.60 -20.34 -12.04
C GLY A 440 -24.36 -20.72 -10.77
N LEU A 441 -25.08 -19.79 -10.14
CA LEU A 441 -26.05 -20.11 -9.09
C LEU A 441 -27.35 -20.57 -9.75
N ASP A 442 -27.87 -21.74 -9.35
CA ASP A 442 -29.02 -22.42 -9.97
C ASP A 442 -28.90 -22.59 -11.51
N GLY A 443 -27.67 -22.63 -12.03
CA GLY A 443 -27.39 -22.72 -13.46
C GLY A 443 -27.52 -21.39 -14.23
N GLU A 444 -27.81 -20.27 -13.57
CA GLU A 444 -28.01 -18.97 -14.20
C GLU A 444 -26.75 -18.50 -14.95
N GLY A 445 -26.87 -18.25 -16.26
CA GLY A 445 -25.80 -17.64 -17.06
C GLY A 445 -24.56 -18.52 -17.30
N LEU A 446 -24.68 -19.85 -17.12
CA LEU A 446 -23.64 -20.80 -17.55
C LEU A 446 -23.69 -21.07 -19.05
N ASP A 447 -24.91 -21.07 -19.60
CA ASP A 447 -25.21 -21.26 -21.02
C ASP A 447 -24.92 -20.00 -21.85
N LYS A 448 -25.00 -18.82 -21.22
CA LYS A 448 -24.82 -17.53 -21.88
C LYS A 448 -23.38 -17.05 -21.77
N LYS A 449 -22.82 -16.62 -22.91
CA LYS A 449 -21.59 -15.83 -22.91
C LYS A 449 -21.91 -14.44 -22.35
N LEU A 450 -21.15 -13.99 -21.36
CA LEU A 450 -21.29 -12.62 -20.86
C LEU A 450 -20.85 -11.65 -21.94
N GLU A 451 -21.72 -10.69 -22.29
CA GLU A 451 -21.39 -9.62 -23.21
C GLU A 451 -20.58 -8.57 -22.45
N ALA A 452 -19.42 -8.21 -23.02
CA ALA A 452 -18.61 -7.14 -22.46
C ALA A 452 -19.38 -5.82 -22.59
N PRO A 453 -19.33 -4.93 -21.59
CA PRO A 453 -19.93 -3.61 -21.73
C PRO A 453 -19.23 -2.83 -22.85
N PRO A 454 -19.82 -1.74 -23.38
CA PRO A 454 -19.22 -0.95 -24.46
C PRO A 454 -17.78 -0.48 -24.18
N ARG A 455 -17.41 -0.34 -22.90
CA ARG A 455 -16.08 0.03 -22.42
C ARG A 455 -15.08 -1.12 -22.32
N GLY A 456 -15.52 -2.35 -22.58
CA GLY A 456 -14.74 -3.55 -22.33
C GLY A 456 -14.80 -4.00 -20.86
N TRP A 457 -14.25 -5.18 -20.57
CA TRP A 457 -14.21 -5.71 -19.21
C TRP A 457 -13.27 -4.93 -18.29
N ALA A 458 -12.27 -4.27 -18.87
CA ALA A 458 -11.39 -3.37 -18.16
C ALA A 458 -10.97 -2.24 -19.09
N GLU A 459 -10.72 -1.06 -18.52
CA GLU A 459 -10.05 0.04 -19.19
C GLU A 459 -8.81 0.41 -18.42
N TYR A 460 -7.66 0.60 -19.08
CA TYR A 460 -6.44 1.03 -18.43
C TYR A 460 -5.96 2.38 -18.94
N SER A 461 -5.45 3.21 -18.03
CA SER A 461 -4.86 4.51 -18.36
C SER A 461 -3.60 4.74 -17.57
N PHE A 462 -2.56 5.20 -18.26
CA PHE A 462 -1.30 5.63 -17.65
C PHE A 462 -1.31 7.11 -17.32
N LEU A 463 -0.39 7.50 -16.43
CA LEU A 463 -0.04 8.89 -16.20
C LEU A 463 0.45 9.56 -17.50
N ASP A 464 0.12 10.83 -17.63
CA ASP A 464 0.53 11.69 -18.74
C ASP A 464 2.03 11.55 -19.05
N GLU A 465 2.36 11.49 -20.33
CA GLU A 465 3.71 11.19 -20.81
C GLU A 465 4.73 12.27 -20.47
N HIS A 466 4.27 13.50 -20.18
CA HIS A 466 5.11 14.64 -19.82
C HIS A 466 5.33 14.77 -18.31
N SER A 467 4.75 13.90 -17.48
CA SER A 467 4.99 13.94 -16.04
C SER A 467 6.43 13.58 -15.68
N SER A 468 7.05 14.36 -14.79
CA SER A 468 8.39 14.07 -14.25
C SER A 468 8.45 12.81 -13.38
N CYS A 469 7.30 12.19 -13.08
CA CYS A 469 7.29 10.89 -12.40
C CYS A 469 7.85 9.77 -13.29
N TRP A 470 7.93 9.98 -14.61
CA TRP A 470 8.61 9.09 -15.54
C TRP A 470 10.15 9.16 -15.45
N ASP A 471 10.72 10.15 -14.77
CA ASP A 471 12.18 10.30 -14.66
C ASP A 471 12.84 9.07 -14.03
N GLY A 472 13.76 8.45 -14.78
CA GLY A 472 14.44 7.23 -14.38
C GLY A 472 13.60 5.95 -14.50
N LEU A 473 12.43 6.01 -15.14
CA LEU A 473 11.63 4.84 -15.53
C LEU A 473 11.76 4.58 -17.03
N ALA A 474 11.73 3.30 -17.42
CA ALA A 474 11.75 2.90 -18.82
C ALA A 474 10.34 3.02 -19.43
N ARG A 475 9.85 4.25 -19.64
CA ARG A 475 8.47 4.56 -20.08
C ARG A 475 7.99 3.68 -21.24
N GLU A 476 8.75 3.61 -22.32
CA GLU A 476 8.41 2.83 -23.51
C GLU A 476 8.25 1.33 -23.22
N GLN A 477 9.03 0.77 -22.29
CA GLN A 477 8.89 -0.63 -21.89
C GLN A 477 7.58 -0.87 -21.12
N TYR A 478 7.14 0.09 -20.32
CA TYR A 478 5.84 -0.01 -19.63
C TYR A 478 4.70 0.07 -20.64
N LEU A 479 4.70 1.06 -21.53
CA LEU A 479 3.64 1.23 -22.52
C LEU A 479 3.56 0.03 -23.47
N SER A 480 4.68 -0.39 -24.05
CA SER A 480 4.74 -1.57 -24.94
C SER A 480 4.33 -2.86 -24.26
N SER A 481 4.59 -2.99 -22.95
CA SER A 481 4.12 -4.17 -22.21
C SER A 481 2.59 -4.24 -22.14
N TRP A 482 1.85 -3.13 -22.30
CA TRP A 482 0.38 -3.15 -22.26
C TRP A 482 -0.29 -3.19 -23.64
N GLU A 483 0.45 -3.02 -24.73
CA GLU A 483 -0.10 -3.07 -26.11
C GLU A 483 -0.68 -4.45 -26.47
N GLY A 484 -0.18 -5.53 -25.85
CA GLY A 484 -0.63 -6.90 -26.10
C GLY A 484 -1.77 -7.38 -25.19
N MET A 485 -2.59 -6.48 -24.64
CA MET A 485 -3.73 -6.86 -23.80
C MET A 485 -4.89 -7.43 -24.64
N PRO A 486 -5.78 -8.26 -24.05
CA PRO A 486 -6.97 -8.78 -24.75
C PRO A 486 -7.82 -7.65 -25.34
N ALA A 487 -8.52 -7.90 -26.45
CA ALA A 487 -9.32 -6.87 -27.15
C ALA A 487 -10.43 -6.25 -26.28
N GLN A 488 -10.88 -6.97 -25.24
CA GLN A 488 -11.88 -6.54 -24.27
C GLN A 488 -11.29 -5.65 -23.18
N VAL A 489 -9.97 -5.45 -23.16
CA VAL A 489 -9.27 -4.50 -22.32
C VAL A 489 -8.93 -3.29 -23.19
N LYS A 490 -9.64 -2.18 -22.97
CA LYS A 490 -9.47 -0.99 -23.80
C LYS A 490 -8.43 -0.03 -23.21
N PRO A 491 -7.59 0.60 -24.03
CA PRO A 491 -6.81 1.74 -23.57
C PRO A 491 -7.74 2.93 -23.34
N GLY A 492 -7.70 3.51 -22.14
CA GLY A 492 -8.35 4.76 -21.81
C GLY A 492 -7.43 5.96 -22.08
N PRO A 493 -7.97 7.19 -22.03
CA PRO A 493 -7.15 8.38 -22.20
C PRO A 493 -6.17 8.55 -21.03
N PRO A 494 -5.01 9.19 -21.24
CA PRO A 494 -4.03 9.38 -20.17
C PRO A 494 -4.61 10.20 -19.01
N ARG A 495 -4.04 10.00 -17.82
CA ARG A 495 -4.41 10.73 -16.59
C ARG A 495 -3.40 11.83 -16.32
N THR A 496 -3.88 13.02 -15.99
CA THR A 496 -3.04 14.10 -15.47
C THR A 496 -2.52 13.76 -14.07
N GLU A 497 -1.56 14.54 -13.56
CA GLU A 497 -1.03 14.37 -12.21
C GLU A 497 -2.09 14.62 -11.11
N LYS A 498 -3.16 15.35 -11.43
CA LYS A 498 -4.32 15.61 -10.56
C LYS A 498 -5.40 14.52 -10.69
N ALA A 499 -5.10 13.42 -11.38
CA ALA A 499 -6.01 12.31 -11.69
C ALA A 499 -7.19 12.63 -12.63
N ALA A 500 -7.32 13.88 -13.07
CA ALA A 500 -8.25 14.25 -14.13
C ALA A 500 -7.83 13.61 -15.46
N TRP A 501 -8.80 13.29 -16.31
CA TRP A 501 -8.54 12.85 -17.67
C TRP A 501 -7.83 13.97 -18.46
N SER A 502 -6.80 13.62 -19.25
CA SER A 502 -6.15 14.61 -20.13
C SER A 502 -7.02 15.00 -21.32
N SER A 503 -7.93 14.11 -21.75
CA SER A 503 -8.89 14.34 -22.81
C SER A 503 -10.29 13.85 -22.39
N PRO A 504 -11.38 14.46 -22.90
CA PRO A 504 -12.73 14.00 -22.59
C PRO A 504 -12.89 12.52 -22.94
N HIS A 505 -13.47 11.77 -22.00
CA HIS A 505 -13.58 10.33 -22.12
C HIS A 505 -14.62 9.95 -23.18
N PRO A 506 -14.30 9.17 -24.22
CA PRO A 506 -15.18 8.97 -25.38
C PRO A 506 -16.49 8.23 -25.04
N LEU A 507 -16.50 7.45 -23.95
CA LEU A 507 -17.64 6.62 -23.53
C LEU A 507 -18.41 7.18 -22.35
N LEU A 508 -17.84 8.18 -21.65
CA LEU A 508 -18.60 8.96 -20.69
C LEU A 508 -19.08 10.13 -21.52
N GLY A 509 -20.30 10.02 -22.08
CA GLY A 509 -20.90 11.13 -22.82
C GLY A 509 -20.75 12.44 -22.03
N VAL A 510 -20.82 13.58 -22.69
CA VAL A 510 -20.66 14.92 -22.10
C VAL A 510 -21.83 15.28 -21.14
N THR A 511 -22.31 14.34 -20.34
CA THR A 511 -23.31 14.52 -19.29
C THR A 511 -22.72 15.20 -18.06
N SER A 512 -21.45 15.63 -18.09
CA SER A 512 -20.86 16.55 -17.10
C SER A 512 -21.29 18.02 -17.34
N THR A 513 -22.48 18.26 -17.87
CA THR A 513 -23.20 19.48 -17.44
C THR A 513 -23.60 19.23 -16.01
N ALA A 514 -22.87 19.91 -15.11
CA ALA A 514 -23.12 20.02 -13.68
C ALA A 514 -24.59 19.77 -13.34
N ILE A 515 -24.86 18.88 -12.39
CA ILE A 515 -26.18 18.76 -11.76
C ILE A 515 -26.54 20.19 -11.31
N PRO A 516 -27.51 20.87 -11.95
CA PRO A 516 -27.90 22.21 -11.52
C PRO A 516 -28.59 22.04 -10.17
N GLY A 517 -27.92 22.43 -9.08
CA GLY A 517 -28.47 22.40 -7.72
C GLY A 517 -27.57 21.85 -6.62
N VAL A 518 -26.35 21.41 -6.90
CA VAL A 518 -25.32 21.24 -5.86
C VAL A 518 -24.37 22.42 -5.94
N ASP A 519 -24.78 23.54 -5.35
CA ASP A 519 -23.90 24.67 -5.08
C ASP A 519 -22.83 24.19 -4.09
N PHE A 520 -21.67 23.77 -4.60
CA PHE A 520 -20.48 23.75 -3.76
C PHE A 520 -20.23 25.20 -3.35
N PRO A 521 -20.13 25.52 -2.04
CA PRO A 521 -19.73 26.84 -1.63
C PRO A 521 -18.32 27.08 -2.16
N THR A 522 -18.23 27.79 -3.29
CA THR A 522 -17.04 28.56 -3.61
C THR A 522 -16.97 29.64 -2.57
N GLU A 523 -16.31 29.34 -1.45
CA GLU A 523 -15.78 30.37 -0.57
C GLU A 523 -14.87 31.25 -1.43
N SER A 524 -15.43 32.34 -1.92
CA SER A 524 -14.67 33.50 -2.33
C SER A 524 -13.94 33.98 -1.07
N MET A 525 -12.71 33.50 -0.87
CA MET A 525 -11.77 34.21 -0.01
C MET A 525 -11.59 35.59 -0.65
N SER A 526 -12.33 36.56 -0.13
CA SER A 526 -12.13 37.97 -0.43
C SER A 526 -10.69 38.30 -0.09
N SER A 527 -9.88 38.55 -1.11
CA SER A 527 -8.61 39.24 -0.96
C SER A 527 -8.90 40.62 -0.39
N SER A 528 -8.74 40.79 0.92
CA SER A 528 -8.64 42.13 1.51
C SER A 528 -7.28 42.69 1.09
N ASP A 529 -7.32 43.58 0.10
CA ASP A 529 -6.23 44.47 -0.27
C ASP A 529 -5.74 45.26 0.96
N PRO A 530 -4.42 45.38 1.18
CA PRO A 530 -3.90 46.37 2.12
C PRO A 530 -3.90 47.73 1.44
N GLU A 531 -4.93 48.54 1.70
CA GLU A 531 -4.91 49.96 1.38
C GLU A 531 -3.75 50.67 2.09
N THR A 532 -2.88 51.25 1.26
CA THR A 532 -1.92 52.31 1.54
C THR A 532 -2.44 53.37 2.51
N ALA A 533 -1.85 53.43 3.71
CA ALA A 533 -1.87 54.61 4.56
C ALA A 533 -0.51 55.33 4.49
N SER A 534 -0.38 56.20 3.50
CA SER A 534 0.63 57.26 3.46
C SER A 534 0.01 58.54 4.02
N ALA A 535 0.34 58.92 5.25
CA ALA A 535 0.19 60.31 5.70
C ALA A 535 1.01 60.62 6.96
N ALA A 536 1.91 61.59 6.78
CA ALA A 536 2.24 62.67 7.71
C ALA A 536 2.87 62.34 9.07
N LEU A 537 4.17 62.67 9.19
CA LEU A 537 4.71 63.37 10.34
C LEU A 537 5.90 64.24 9.90
N SER A 538 5.58 65.50 9.62
CA SER A 538 6.51 66.62 9.69
C SER A 538 6.14 67.44 10.93
N THR A 539 6.97 67.38 11.96
CA THR A 539 7.35 68.47 12.89
C THR A 539 8.40 67.92 13.83
#